data_AF-A0A8T9C2Z0-F1
#
_entry.id   AF-A0A8T9C2Z0-F1
#
_cell.length_a   1.000
_cell.length_b   1.000
_cell.length_c   1.000
_cell.angle_alpha   90.00
_cell.angle_beta   90.00
_cell.angle_gamma   90.00
#
_symmetry.space_group_name_H-M   'P 1'
#
loop_
_entity.id
_entity.type
_entity.pdbx_description
1 polymer ?
#
loop_
_entity_poly.entity_id
_entity_poly.type
_entity_poly.pdbx_seq_one_letter_code
_entity_poly.pdbx_strand_id
1 'polypeptide(L)'
;MPSFSTILKSLALATVLNLASASPIELAPRAVPTTACKPVIKPTAAAPTVPASGNDPDLPTTDLALQYVAIGRGTQNYTCAGAGANSSATGAIATLYDVTSLAYANINMVNAMPPNVVTMPVPAPGSTLMTTAGPVPALGNHYFDAASTPTFNLSSAGKILYGKKSGDVLAPAGANAGPAGTGAVDWLQLVAKPAPYVSNGVSLVYRVETAGGMPPACTKAETLIVQYAAEYWFYN
;
A
#
# COMPACT_ATOMS: atom_id res chain seq x y z
N MET A 1 48.13 -33.88 -39.11
CA MET A 1 49.50 -34.36 -38.82
C MET A 1 50.42 -33.14 -38.81
N PRO A 2 51.37 -32.95 -37.87
CA PRO A 2 51.73 -33.62 -36.60
C PRO A 2 51.14 -32.86 -35.37
N SER A 3 51.08 -33.29 -34.09
CA SER A 3 51.90 -34.09 -33.14
C SER A 3 53.14 -33.38 -32.55
N PHE A 4 53.50 -33.79 -31.32
CA PHE A 4 54.55 -33.36 -30.35
C PHE A 4 54.08 -32.29 -29.33
N SER A 5 53.81 -32.54 -28.04
CA SER A 5 54.42 -33.30 -26.92
C SER A 5 55.25 -32.41 -25.96
N THR A 6 54.88 -32.48 -24.66
CA THR A 6 55.61 -32.12 -23.42
C THR A 6 56.00 -30.63 -23.22
N ILE A 7 55.85 -30.00 -22.05
CA ILE A 7 56.53 -30.26 -20.77
C ILE A 7 55.71 -29.70 -19.58
N LEU A 8 55.68 -30.49 -18.51
CA LEU A 8 55.20 -30.22 -17.15
C LEU A 8 56.04 -29.11 -16.46
N LYS A 9 55.41 -28.08 -15.89
CA LYS A 9 55.92 -27.38 -14.69
C LYS A 9 54.76 -26.93 -13.81
N SER A 10 54.51 -27.74 -12.79
CA SER A 10 53.68 -27.45 -11.62
C SER A 10 54.27 -26.25 -10.87
N LEU A 11 53.48 -25.18 -10.76
CA LEU A 11 53.76 -24.07 -9.84
C LEU A 11 52.69 -24.09 -8.76
N ALA A 12 53.04 -24.64 -7.60
CA ALA A 12 52.20 -24.59 -6.40
C ALA A 12 52.20 -23.15 -5.88
N LEU A 13 51.09 -22.45 -6.06
CA LEU A 13 50.86 -21.13 -5.49
C LEU A 13 50.32 -21.32 -4.07
N ALA A 14 51.20 -21.26 -3.07
CA ALA A 14 50.82 -21.26 -1.67
C ALA A 14 50.19 -19.91 -1.30
N THR A 15 48.87 -19.84 -1.26
CA THR A 15 48.12 -18.71 -0.71
C THR A 15 48.18 -18.75 0.81
N VAL A 16 48.91 -17.80 1.40
CA VAL A 16 48.98 -17.59 2.84
C VAL A 16 47.68 -16.93 3.30
N LEU A 17 46.81 -17.71 3.95
CA LEU A 17 45.56 -17.21 4.53
C LEU A 17 45.87 -16.59 5.91
N ASN A 18 45.99 -15.26 5.97
CA ASN A 18 46.05 -14.54 7.24
C ASN A 18 44.64 -14.48 7.85
N LEU A 19 44.36 -15.34 8.84
CA LEU A 19 43.20 -15.18 9.71
C LEU A 19 43.50 -14.08 10.73
N ALA A 20 43.00 -12.87 10.49
CA ALA A 20 42.86 -11.87 11.53
C ALA A 20 41.64 -12.22 12.39
N SER A 21 41.88 -12.76 13.59
CA SER A 21 40.84 -12.94 14.60
C SER A 21 40.48 -11.58 15.21
N ALA A 22 39.49 -10.91 14.65
CA ALA A 22 38.84 -9.79 15.32
C ALA A 22 37.83 -10.36 16.32
N SER A 23 38.14 -10.25 17.61
CA SER A 23 37.15 -10.51 18.67
C SER A 23 36.00 -9.50 18.54
N PRO A 24 34.73 -9.93 18.61
CA PRO A 24 33.62 -8.98 18.67
C PRO A 24 33.72 -8.23 20.00
N ILE A 25 33.82 -6.91 19.93
CA ILE A 25 33.55 -6.04 21.08
C ILE A 25 32.06 -6.14 21.35
N GLU A 26 31.68 -6.86 22.40
CA GLU A 26 30.33 -6.82 22.96
C GLU A 26 30.05 -5.39 23.45
N LEU A 27 29.39 -4.60 22.60
CA LEU A 27 28.72 -3.39 23.05
C LEU A 27 27.57 -3.83 23.95
N ALA A 28 27.69 -3.52 25.25
CA ALA A 28 26.60 -3.71 26.21
C ALA A 28 25.30 -3.13 25.62
N PRO A 29 24.17 -3.86 25.68
CA PRO A 29 22.92 -3.39 25.12
C PRO A 29 22.53 -2.10 25.85
N ARG A 30 22.56 -0.99 25.12
CA ARG A 30 22.02 0.28 25.59
C ARG A 30 20.53 0.04 25.81
N ALA A 31 20.10 0.07 27.07
CA ALA A 31 18.69 -0.02 27.43
C ALA A 31 17.95 1.11 26.68
N VAL A 32 17.26 0.74 25.60
CA VAL A 32 16.24 1.59 25.00
C VAL A 32 15.18 1.71 26.08
N PRO A 33 14.79 2.92 26.52
CA PRO A 33 13.66 3.06 27.40
C PRO A 33 12.47 2.46 26.64
N THR A 34 12.02 1.29 27.07
CA THR A 34 10.76 0.73 26.69
C THR A 34 9.71 1.68 27.25
N THR A 35 9.39 2.73 26.49
CA THR A 35 8.11 3.38 26.61
C THR A 35 7.11 2.26 26.31
N ALA A 36 6.65 1.60 27.37
CA ALA A 36 5.62 0.60 27.29
C ALA A 36 4.55 1.15 26.35
N CYS A 37 4.22 0.41 25.29
CA CYS A 37 3.02 0.69 24.50
C CYS A 37 1.91 0.86 25.54
N LYS A 38 1.45 2.10 25.73
CA LYS A 38 0.25 2.33 26.51
C LYS A 38 -0.80 1.41 25.88
N PRO A 39 -1.49 0.58 26.68
CA PRO A 39 -2.57 -0.23 26.14
C PRO A 39 -3.47 0.73 25.36
N VAL A 40 -3.72 0.40 24.08
CA VAL A 40 -4.70 1.11 23.27
C VAL A 40 -5.99 1.02 24.07
N ILE A 41 -6.36 2.11 24.72
CA ILE A 41 -7.63 2.20 25.44
C ILE A 41 -8.66 1.96 24.35
N LYS A 42 -9.40 0.84 24.43
CA LYS A 42 -10.49 0.55 23.52
C LYS A 42 -11.39 1.80 23.53
N PRO A 43 -11.49 2.55 22.42
CA PRO A 43 -12.24 3.79 22.42
C PRO A 43 -13.65 3.50 22.91
N THR A 44 -14.11 4.21 23.94
CA THR A 44 -15.48 4.11 24.45
C THR A 44 -16.48 4.77 23.50
N ALA A 45 -15.99 5.46 22.47
CA ALA A 45 -16.80 6.02 21.40
C ALA A 45 -17.27 4.93 20.41
N ALA A 46 -18.40 5.19 19.75
CA ALA A 46 -18.87 4.36 18.65
C ALA A 46 -17.76 4.23 17.57
N ALA A 47 -17.67 3.05 16.95
CA ALA A 47 -16.72 2.85 15.86
C ALA A 47 -17.03 3.82 14.71
N PRO A 48 -16.02 4.50 14.15
CA PRO A 48 -16.23 5.32 12.97
C PRO A 48 -16.67 4.42 11.81
N THR A 49 -17.47 4.97 10.92
CA THR A 49 -18.00 4.26 9.76
C THR A 49 -17.44 4.87 8.47
N VAL A 50 -17.41 4.06 7.41
CA VAL A 50 -17.09 4.53 6.07
C VAL A 50 -18.01 5.72 5.70
N PRO A 51 -17.47 6.83 5.17
CA PRO A 51 -18.30 7.94 4.68
C PRO A 51 -19.21 7.49 3.53
N ALA A 52 -20.38 8.11 3.42
CA ALA A 52 -21.27 7.93 2.28
C ALA A 52 -20.74 8.71 1.07
N SER A 53 -20.83 8.15 -0.13
CA SER A 53 -20.44 8.84 -1.36
C SER A 53 -21.50 9.86 -1.80
N GLY A 54 -22.73 9.70 -1.32
CA GLY A 54 -23.88 10.52 -1.72
C GLY A 54 -24.45 10.16 -3.09
N ASN A 55 -23.99 9.06 -3.69
CA ASN A 55 -24.55 8.49 -4.93
C ASN A 55 -25.64 7.46 -4.59
N ASP A 56 -26.49 7.14 -5.56
CA ASP A 56 -27.53 6.10 -5.43
C ASP A 56 -27.45 5.10 -6.61
N PRO A 57 -27.17 3.81 -6.36
CA PRO A 57 -26.82 3.22 -5.07
C PRO A 57 -25.41 3.60 -4.59
N ASP A 58 -25.22 3.62 -3.28
CA ASP A 58 -23.90 3.74 -2.62
C ASP A 58 -23.25 2.35 -2.44
N LEU A 59 -22.05 2.29 -1.87
CA LEU A 59 -21.37 1.04 -1.56
C LEU A 59 -22.19 0.18 -0.57
N PRO A 60 -22.16 -1.16 -0.70
CA PRO A 60 -22.84 -2.04 0.24
C PRO A 60 -22.34 -1.84 1.67
N THR A 61 -23.26 -1.81 2.64
CA THR A 61 -22.91 -1.70 4.07
C THR A 61 -22.34 -3.01 4.61
N THR A 62 -21.78 -2.97 5.82
CA THR A 62 -21.26 -4.14 6.53
C THR A 62 -21.61 -4.07 8.02
N ASP A 63 -21.78 -5.23 8.63
CA ASP A 63 -21.93 -5.46 10.07
C ASP A 63 -20.65 -6.02 10.72
N LEU A 64 -19.57 -6.20 9.95
CA LEU A 64 -18.28 -6.68 10.44
C LEU A 64 -17.61 -5.66 11.37
N ALA A 65 -16.68 -6.12 12.19
CA ALA A 65 -15.98 -5.27 13.15
C ALA A 65 -14.83 -4.53 12.46
N LEU A 66 -14.79 -3.20 12.59
CA LEU A 66 -13.68 -2.38 12.11
C LEU A 66 -12.37 -2.82 12.77
N GLN A 67 -11.37 -3.10 11.94
CA GLN A 67 -10.02 -3.50 12.36
C GLN A 67 -9.04 -2.33 12.25
N TYR A 68 -8.99 -1.69 11.08
CA TYR A 68 -8.06 -0.61 10.78
C TYR A 68 -8.66 0.41 9.82
N VAL A 69 -8.22 1.66 9.95
CA VAL A 69 -8.39 2.71 8.95
C VAL A 69 -7.00 3.15 8.51
N ALA A 70 -6.78 3.23 7.20
CA ALA A 70 -5.49 3.63 6.65
C ALA A 70 -5.62 4.69 5.56
N ILE A 71 -4.63 5.57 5.47
CA ILE A 71 -4.41 6.39 4.28
C ILE A 71 -3.47 5.65 3.36
N GLY A 72 -3.90 5.38 2.13
CA GLY A 72 -3.03 4.88 1.08
C GLY A 72 -2.47 6.03 0.26
N ARG A 73 -1.16 5.98 0.01
CA ARG A 73 -0.48 6.89 -0.93
C ARG A 73 0.34 6.09 -1.92
N GLY A 74 0.10 6.32 -3.21
CA GLY A 74 0.71 5.50 -4.25
C GLY A 74 0.38 5.89 -5.68
N THR A 75 0.34 4.89 -6.56
CA THR A 75 0.01 5.05 -7.97
C THR A 75 -1.00 4.02 -8.46
N GLN A 76 -1.83 4.45 -9.39
CA GLN A 76 -2.63 3.61 -10.26
C GLN A 76 -1.86 3.42 -11.56
N ASN A 77 -1.79 2.18 -12.04
CA ASN A 77 -0.98 1.81 -13.21
C ASN A 77 -1.89 1.37 -14.35
N TYR A 78 -1.63 1.88 -15.55
CA TYR A 78 -2.43 1.60 -16.75
C TYR A 78 -1.55 1.33 -17.96
N THR A 79 -2.14 0.71 -18.98
CA THR A 79 -1.53 0.58 -20.32
C THR A 79 -2.43 1.17 -21.38
N CYS A 80 -1.82 1.80 -22.37
CA CYS A 80 -2.44 2.27 -23.59
C CYS A 80 -1.92 1.45 -24.78
N ALA A 81 -2.83 0.99 -25.65
CA ALA A 81 -2.46 0.26 -26.86
C ALA A 81 -2.06 1.20 -28.02
N GLY A 82 -2.43 2.48 -27.96
CA GLY A 82 -2.21 3.45 -29.02
C GLY A 82 -2.94 4.77 -28.76
N ALA A 83 -2.72 5.75 -29.62
CA ALA A 83 -3.44 7.03 -29.56
C ALA A 83 -4.96 6.81 -29.74
N GLY A 84 -5.76 7.44 -28.88
CA GLY A 84 -7.23 7.32 -28.92
C GLY A 84 -7.80 5.99 -28.40
N ALA A 85 -6.96 5.05 -27.98
CA ALA A 85 -7.41 3.82 -27.33
C ALA A 85 -7.91 4.08 -25.90
N ASN A 86 -8.74 3.18 -25.38
CA ASN A 86 -9.08 3.18 -23.96
C ASN A 86 -7.88 2.67 -23.15
N SER A 87 -7.57 3.33 -22.04
CA SER A 87 -6.60 2.85 -21.06
C SER A 87 -7.12 1.59 -20.36
N SER A 88 -6.25 0.61 -20.13
CA SER A 88 -6.56 -0.58 -19.33
C SER A 88 -5.84 -0.52 -18.00
N ALA A 89 -6.55 -0.71 -16.88
CA ALA A 89 -5.93 -0.79 -15.56
C ALA A 89 -5.11 -2.07 -15.44
N THR A 90 -3.87 -1.94 -14.97
CA THR A 90 -2.94 -3.07 -14.77
C THR A 90 -2.65 -3.35 -13.30
N GLY A 91 -2.98 -2.40 -12.43
CA GLY A 91 -2.89 -2.57 -10.98
C GLY A 91 -2.68 -1.25 -10.26
N ALA A 92 -2.24 -1.35 -9.01
CA ALA A 92 -1.91 -0.24 -8.15
C ALA A 92 -0.71 -0.63 -7.26
N ILE A 93 0.01 0.36 -6.76
CA ILE A 93 1.00 0.19 -5.70
C ILE A 93 0.81 1.34 -4.72
N ALA A 94 0.64 1.06 -3.43
CA ALA A 94 0.56 2.08 -2.39
C ALA A 94 1.14 1.61 -1.06
N THR A 95 1.73 2.55 -0.32
CA THR A 95 1.98 2.36 1.12
C THR A 95 0.71 2.75 1.88
N LEU A 96 0.34 1.95 2.87
CA LEU A 96 -0.81 2.17 3.74
C LEU A 96 -0.32 2.68 5.09
N TYR A 97 -0.90 3.77 5.59
CA TYR A 97 -0.52 4.44 6.84
C TYR A 97 -1.65 4.35 7.86
N ASP A 98 -1.36 3.84 9.07
CA ASP A 98 -2.38 3.60 10.09
C ASP A 98 -2.89 4.92 10.69
N VAL A 99 -4.16 5.23 10.44
CA VAL A 99 -4.87 6.39 10.99
C VAL A 99 -6.06 5.96 11.85
N THR A 100 -6.09 4.70 12.32
CA THR A 100 -7.21 4.14 13.08
C THR A 100 -7.53 5.00 14.31
N SER A 101 -6.51 5.33 15.12
CA SER A 101 -6.73 6.19 16.31
C SER A 101 -7.22 7.58 15.94
N LEU A 102 -6.78 8.14 14.81
CA LEU A 102 -7.24 9.44 14.33
C LEU A 102 -8.70 9.37 13.85
N ALA A 103 -9.11 8.28 13.19
CA ALA A 103 -10.50 8.08 12.78
C ALA A 103 -11.46 8.05 13.97
N TYR A 104 -11.06 7.44 15.09
CA TYR A 104 -11.83 7.47 16.34
C TYR A 104 -11.84 8.87 17.00
N ALA A 105 -10.77 9.64 16.87
CA ALA A 105 -10.65 10.95 17.51
C ALA A 105 -11.32 12.07 16.71
N ASN A 106 -11.16 12.05 15.38
CA ASN A 106 -11.63 13.09 14.48
C ASN A 106 -11.72 12.55 13.04
N ILE A 107 -12.87 11.97 12.69
CA ILE A 107 -13.10 11.42 11.36
C ILE A 107 -12.97 12.47 10.24
N ASN A 108 -13.41 13.70 10.48
CA ASN A 108 -13.32 14.77 9.48
C ASN A 108 -11.86 15.08 9.09
N MET A 109 -10.92 14.92 10.03
CA MET A 109 -9.49 15.05 9.71
C MET A 109 -9.02 13.94 8.77
N VAL A 110 -9.49 12.70 8.97
CA VAL A 110 -9.14 11.55 8.12
C VAL A 110 -9.69 11.75 6.70
N ASN A 111 -10.96 12.13 6.57
CA ASN A 111 -11.62 12.44 5.28
C ASN A 111 -10.92 13.56 4.50
N ALA A 112 -10.26 14.48 5.20
CA ALA A 112 -9.48 15.54 4.56
C ALA A 112 -8.07 15.10 4.15
N MET A 113 -7.56 13.92 4.53
CA MET A 113 -6.18 13.53 4.25
C MET A 113 -5.91 13.21 2.77
N PRO A 114 -6.72 12.42 2.05
CA PRO A 114 -6.38 12.02 0.67
C PRO A 114 -6.12 13.20 -0.29
N PRO A 115 -6.95 14.26 -0.33
CA PRO A 115 -6.67 15.45 -1.16
C PRO A 115 -5.35 16.16 -0.82
N ASN A 116 -4.91 16.08 0.44
CA ASN A 116 -3.66 16.70 0.88
C ASN A 116 -2.45 15.81 0.50
N VAL A 117 -2.51 14.52 0.82
CA VAL A 117 -1.36 13.62 0.65
C VAL A 117 -1.10 13.23 -0.81
N VAL A 118 -2.12 13.30 -1.68
CA VAL A 118 -1.96 12.95 -3.11
C VAL A 118 -0.89 13.82 -3.81
N THR A 119 -0.64 15.02 -3.30
CA THR A 119 0.37 15.96 -3.83
C THR A 119 1.78 15.74 -3.27
N MET A 120 1.91 14.93 -2.21
CA MET A 120 3.22 14.57 -1.64
C MET A 120 3.95 13.59 -2.58
N PRO A 121 5.29 13.49 -2.54
CA PRO A 121 6.02 12.46 -3.27
C PRO A 121 5.48 11.05 -2.98
N VAL A 122 5.48 10.18 -3.99
CA VAL A 122 5.13 8.77 -3.79
C VAL A 122 6.13 8.16 -2.80
N PRO A 123 5.66 7.56 -1.69
CA PRO A 123 6.54 7.08 -0.65
C PRO A 123 7.35 5.86 -1.10
N ALA A 124 8.60 5.80 -0.65
CA ALA A 124 9.33 4.54 -0.62
C ALA A 124 8.62 3.56 0.36
N PRO A 125 8.60 2.24 0.07
CA PRO A 125 8.00 1.26 0.96
C PRO A 125 8.56 1.36 2.38
N GLY A 126 7.67 1.34 3.37
CA GLY A 126 8.04 1.41 4.79
C GLY A 126 8.47 2.78 5.31
N SER A 127 8.38 3.83 4.48
CA SER A 127 8.59 5.21 4.95
C SER A 127 7.45 5.65 5.90
N THR A 128 7.70 6.65 6.75
CA THR A 128 6.68 7.28 7.60
C THR A 128 6.04 8.43 6.84
N LEU A 129 4.71 8.56 6.92
CA LEU A 129 4.01 9.71 6.36
C LEU A 129 4.07 10.87 7.35
N MET A 130 4.62 12.00 6.93
CA MET A 130 4.64 13.22 7.74
C MET A 130 3.42 14.07 7.42
N THR A 131 2.56 14.28 8.42
CA THR A 131 1.35 15.10 8.29
C THR A 131 1.40 16.29 9.25
N THR A 132 0.49 17.25 9.09
CA THR A 132 0.32 18.36 10.05
C THR A 132 -0.09 17.88 11.44
N ALA A 133 -0.70 16.69 11.55
CA ALA A 133 -1.04 16.04 12.82
C ALA A 133 0.13 15.25 13.44
N GLY A 134 1.27 15.14 12.74
CA GLY A 134 2.44 14.40 13.17
C GLY A 134 2.79 13.22 12.26
N PRO A 135 3.78 12.39 12.67
CA PRO A 135 4.18 11.20 11.94
C PRO A 135 3.09 10.12 12.01
N VAL A 136 2.74 9.55 10.86
CA VAL A 136 1.79 8.44 10.74
C VAL A 136 2.56 7.19 10.31
N PRO A 137 2.56 6.12 11.12
CA PRO A 137 3.35 4.92 10.85
C PRO A 137 2.77 4.12 9.67
N ALA A 138 3.64 3.42 8.95
CA ALA A 138 3.21 2.48 7.93
C ALA A 138 2.48 1.27 8.56
N LEU A 139 1.29 0.97 8.08
CA LEU A 139 0.52 -0.24 8.38
C LEU A 139 0.95 -1.40 7.46
N GLY A 140 1.30 -1.09 6.22
CA GLY A 140 1.60 -2.10 5.22
C GLY A 140 1.56 -1.57 3.79
N ASN A 141 1.24 -2.43 2.84
CA ASN A 141 1.23 -2.11 1.42
C ASN A 141 0.02 -2.68 0.69
N HIS A 142 -0.43 -1.95 -0.32
CA HIS A 142 -1.39 -2.41 -1.31
C HIS A 142 -0.69 -2.61 -2.66
N TYR A 143 -0.92 -3.75 -3.30
CA TYR A 143 -0.40 -4.06 -4.63
C TYR A 143 -1.28 -5.08 -5.35
N PHE A 144 -1.00 -5.36 -6.62
CA PHE A 144 -1.65 -6.44 -7.37
C PHE A 144 -0.66 -7.60 -7.56
N ASP A 145 -1.11 -8.83 -7.31
CA ASP A 145 -0.29 -10.01 -7.57
C ASP A 145 -0.21 -10.34 -9.07
N ALA A 146 0.55 -11.38 -9.43
CA ALA A 146 0.72 -11.82 -10.82
C ALA A 146 -0.59 -12.29 -11.49
N ALA A 147 -1.63 -12.61 -10.72
CA ALA A 147 -2.96 -12.96 -11.20
C ALA A 147 -3.93 -11.76 -11.13
N SER A 148 -3.40 -10.54 -11.04
CA SER A 148 -4.15 -9.28 -10.93
C SER A 148 -5.10 -9.23 -9.73
N THR A 149 -4.74 -9.90 -8.63
CA THR A 149 -5.51 -9.87 -7.39
C THR A 149 -5.05 -8.69 -6.53
N PRO A 150 -5.95 -7.74 -6.22
CA PRO A 150 -5.64 -6.67 -5.28
C PRO A 150 -5.32 -7.29 -3.92
N THR A 151 -4.12 -7.03 -3.42
CA THR A 151 -3.59 -7.57 -2.18
C THR A 151 -3.33 -6.43 -1.22
N PHE A 152 -3.74 -6.59 0.03
CA PHE A 152 -3.52 -5.66 1.11
C PHE A 152 -2.74 -6.39 2.20
N ASN A 153 -1.44 -6.19 2.22
CA ASN A 153 -0.55 -6.80 3.21
C ASN A 153 -0.34 -5.79 4.34
N LEU A 154 -1.06 -5.96 5.45
CA LEU A 154 -0.94 -5.14 6.66
C LEU A 154 0.18 -5.71 7.54
N SER A 155 1.40 -5.62 7.04
CA SER A 155 2.55 -6.36 7.58
C SER A 155 2.87 -6.02 9.03
N SER A 156 2.64 -4.77 9.48
CA SER A 156 2.87 -4.40 10.89
C SER A 156 1.85 -5.03 11.86
N ALA A 157 0.69 -5.47 11.34
CA ALA A 157 -0.34 -6.18 12.08
C ALA A 157 -0.32 -7.70 11.87
N GLY A 158 0.55 -8.22 10.99
CA GLY A 158 0.57 -9.65 10.62
C GLY A 158 -0.71 -10.12 9.91
N LYS A 159 -1.40 -9.22 9.20
CA LYS A 159 -2.69 -9.49 8.52
C LYS A 159 -2.57 -9.31 7.01
N ILE A 160 -3.42 -10.02 6.26
CA ILE A 160 -3.43 -9.92 4.79
C ILE A 160 -4.84 -10.15 4.23
N LEU A 161 -5.23 -9.33 3.25
CA LEU A 161 -6.44 -9.54 2.45
C LEU A 161 -6.06 -9.71 0.99
N TYR A 162 -6.54 -10.79 0.39
CA TYR A 162 -6.61 -10.94 -1.06
C TYR A 162 -8.01 -10.59 -1.49
N GLY A 163 -8.17 -9.46 -2.18
CA GLY A 163 -9.46 -8.87 -2.47
C GLY A 163 -10.08 -9.38 -3.77
N LYS A 164 -11.41 -9.40 -3.79
CA LYS A 164 -12.25 -9.48 -4.97
C LYS A 164 -13.27 -8.34 -4.89
N LYS A 165 -13.38 -7.53 -5.94
CA LYS A 165 -14.40 -6.47 -6.00
C LYS A 165 -15.79 -7.06 -5.79
N SER A 166 -16.53 -6.50 -4.84
CA SER A 166 -17.93 -6.84 -4.54
C SER A 166 -18.89 -5.67 -4.76
N GLY A 167 -18.36 -4.45 -4.84
CA GLY A 167 -19.14 -3.25 -5.17
C GLY A 167 -18.24 -2.11 -5.60
N ASP A 168 -18.83 -1.15 -6.30
CA ASP A 168 -18.20 0.09 -6.73
C ASP A 168 -19.23 1.20 -6.90
N VAL A 169 -18.76 2.42 -6.75
CA VAL A 169 -19.53 3.64 -7.01
C VAL A 169 -18.57 4.73 -7.48
N LEU A 170 -19.04 5.62 -8.34
CA LEU A 170 -18.22 6.75 -8.80
C LEU A 170 -17.71 7.55 -7.60
N ALA A 171 -16.49 8.08 -7.69
CA ALA A 171 -16.04 9.07 -6.74
C ALA A 171 -17.00 10.28 -6.75
N PRO A 172 -17.28 10.92 -5.59
CA PRO A 172 -18.14 12.10 -5.55
C PRO A 172 -17.67 13.17 -6.53
N ALA A 173 -18.60 13.94 -7.13
CA ALA A 173 -18.28 14.91 -8.18
C ALA A 173 -17.24 15.98 -7.76
N GLY A 174 -17.11 16.25 -6.46
CA GLY A 174 -16.13 17.17 -5.88
C GLY A 174 -14.80 16.52 -5.46
N ALA A 175 -14.60 15.24 -5.75
CA ALA A 175 -13.38 14.52 -5.39
C ALA A 175 -12.15 15.16 -6.03
N ASN A 176 -11.04 15.20 -5.30
CA ASN A 176 -9.82 15.86 -5.75
C ASN A 176 -9.24 15.13 -6.98
N ALA A 177 -9.03 15.86 -8.08
CA ALA A 177 -8.55 15.28 -9.34
C ALA A 177 -7.08 14.80 -9.31
N GLY A 178 -6.37 15.03 -8.21
CA GLY A 178 -4.96 14.73 -8.03
C GLY A 178 -4.04 15.56 -8.94
N PRO A 179 -2.71 15.33 -8.86
CA PRO A 179 -1.72 16.09 -9.62
C PRO A 179 -1.85 15.96 -11.14
N ALA A 180 -2.46 14.87 -11.62
CA ALA A 180 -2.69 14.66 -13.05
C ALA A 180 -3.88 15.48 -13.59
N GLY A 181 -4.76 15.97 -12.72
CA GLY A 181 -5.95 16.73 -13.13
C GLY A 181 -6.99 15.92 -13.90
N THR A 182 -6.92 14.58 -13.84
CA THR A 182 -7.73 13.64 -14.64
C THR A 182 -8.94 13.09 -13.89
N GLY A 183 -9.08 13.41 -12.60
CA GLY A 183 -10.17 12.94 -11.75
C GLY A 183 -9.73 11.89 -10.74
N ALA A 184 -10.64 11.55 -9.83
CA ALA A 184 -10.44 10.54 -8.80
C ALA A 184 -11.00 9.17 -9.23
N VAL A 185 -10.29 8.09 -8.91
CA VAL A 185 -10.79 6.72 -9.18
C VAL A 185 -12.01 6.39 -8.33
N ASP A 186 -12.86 5.51 -8.84
CA ASP A 186 -14.08 5.04 -8.15
C ASP A 186 -13.81 4.52 -6.74
N TRP A 187 -14.80 4.68 -5.87
CA TRP A 187 -14.79 4.03 -4.57
C TRP A 187 -15.14 2.56 -4.75
N LEU A 188 -14.49 1.69 -3.98
CA LEU A 188 -14.61 0.24 -4.13
C LEU A 188 -14.90 -0.44 -2.80
N GLN A 189 -15.66 -1.53 -2.87
CA GLN A 189 -15.71 -2.55 -1.84
C GLN A 189 -15.03 -3.82 -2.36
N LEU A 190 -14.14 -4.42 -1.57
CA LEU A 190 -13.52 -5.70 -1.87
C LEU A 190 -13.66 -6.65 -0.69
N VAL A 191 -14.19 -7.85 -0.95
CA VAL A 191 -14.27 -8.96 0.00
C VAL A 191 -13.12 -9.95 -0.22
N ALA A 192 -12.88 -10.81 0.76
CA ALA A 192 -11.92 -11.91 0.63
C ALA A 192 -12.22 -12.75 -0.62
N LYS A 193 -11.21 -12.87 -1.48
CA LYS A 193 -11.20 -13.78 -2.62
C LYS A 193 -11.17 -15.22 -2.08
N PRO A 194 -11.98 -16.14 -2.64
CA PRO A 194 -12.00 -17.53 -2.19
C PRO A 194 -10.69 -18.26 -2.52
N ALA A 195 -10.60 -19.52 -2.08
CA ALA A 195 -9.48 -20.41 -2.37
C ALA A 195 -9.08 -20.37 -3.87
N PRO A 196 -7.77 -20.44 -4.18
CA PRO A 196 -6.66 -20.82 -3.30
C PRO A 196 -6.10 -19.68 -2.43
N TYR A 197 -6.70 -18.48 -2.47
CA TYR A 197 -6.28 -17.37 -1.63
C TYR A 197 -6.73 -17.57 -0.19
N VAL A 198 -5.82 -17.28 0.75
CA VAL A 198 -6.10 -17.36 2.20
C VAL A 198 -5.82 -15.99 2.81
N SER A 199 -6.89 -15.27 3.14
CA SER A 199 -6.79 -14.02 3.89
C SER A 199 -6.66 -14.31 5.39
N ASN A 200 -6.03 -13.40 6.13
CA ASN A 200 -5.82 -13.52 7.57
C ASN A 200 -6.15 -12.19 8.27
N GLY A 201 -7.07 -12.26 9.26
CA GLY A 201 -7.36 -11.16 10.19
C GLY A 201 -8.14 -9.97 9.62
N VAL A 202 -8.44 -10.00 8.31
CA VAL A 202 -9.27 -9.04 7.57
C VAL A 202 -9.99 -9.80 6.44
N SER A 203 -11.27 -9.50 6.22
CA SER A 203 -12.12 -10.17 5.23
C SER A 203 -12.85 -9.21 4.28
N LEU A 204 -12.79 -7.91 4.57
CA LEU A 204 -13.42 -6.85 3.80
C LEU A 204 -12.55 -5.58 3.86
N VAL A 205 -12.46 -4.88 2.73
CA VAL A 205 -11.87 -3.54 2.65
C VAL A 205 -12.72 -2.62 1.78
N TYR A 206 -12.89 -1.38 2.21
CA TYR A 206 -13.38 -0.29 1.37
C TYR A 206 -12.23 0.60 0.93
N ARG A 207 -12.25 1.07 -0.31
CA ARG A 207 -11.44 2.19 -0.81
C ARG A 207 -12.38 3.37 -1.03
N VAL A 208 -12.23 4.44 -0.25
CA VAL A 208 -13.09 5.64 -0.31
C VAL A 208 -12.26 6.91 -0.23
N GLU A 209 -12.92 8.07 -0.31
CA GLU A 209 -12.29 9.39 -0.29
C GLU A 209 -11.09 9.48 -1.25
N THR A 210 -11.26 8.94 -2.46
CA THR A 210 -10.21 8.86 -3.45
C THR A 210 -9.81 10.26 -3.95
N ALA A 211 -8.51 10.45 -4.15
CA ALA A 211 -7.94 11.63 -4.77
C ALA A 211 -7.00 11.20 -5.90
N GLY A 212 -7.26 11.68 -7.11
CA GLY A 212 -6.50 11.34 -8.31
C GLY A 212 -6.62 9.86 -8.74
N GLY A 213 -5.69 9.46 -9.59
CA GLY A 213 -5.56 8.08 -10.07
C GLY A 213 -6.30 7.76 -11.37
N MET A 214 -7.17 8.65 -11.89
CA MET A 214 -7.78 8.42 -13.21
C MET A 214 -6.74 8.55 -14.33
N PRO A 215 -6.74 7.67 -15.35
CA PRO A 215 -5.78 7.75 -16.44
C PRO A 215 -6.06 8.96 -17.34
N PRO A 216 -5.02 9.68 -17.84
CA PRO A 216 -5.21 10.61 -18.94
C PRO A 216 -5.61 9.87 -20.22
N ALA A 217 -6.10 10.61 -21.22
CA ALA A 217 -6.38 10.05 -22.53
C ALA A 217 -5.11 9.45 -23.16
N CYS A 218 -5.24 8.28 -23.78
CA CYS A 218 -4.12 7.63 -24.45
C CYS A 218 -3.70 8.42 -25.69
N THR A 219 -2.43 8.85 -25.73
CA THR A 219 -1.85 9.59 -26.87
C THR A 219 -0.90 8.75 -27.71
N LYS A 220 -0.47 7.60 -27.18
CA LYS A 220 0.41 6.61 -27.84
C LYS A 220 0.34 5.29 -27.10
N ALA A 221 1.02 4.27 -27.62
CA ALA A 221 1.21 3.02 -26.91
C ALA A 221 2.24 3.22 -25.77
N GLU A 222 1.82 3.06 -24.53
CA GLU A 222 2.66 3.30 -23.35
C GLU A 222 2.09 2.69 -22.06
N THR A 223 2.90 2.71 -21.00
CA THR A 223 2.43 2.51 -19.62
C THR A 223 2.26 3.87 -18.96
N LEU A 224 1.16 4.04 -18.24
CA LEU A 224 0.86 5.24 -17.48
C LEU A 224 0.92 4.93 -15.99
N ILE A 225 1.55 5.82 -15.23
CA ILE A 225 1.63 5.77 -13.77
C ILE A 225 1.00 7.06 -13.25
N VAL A 226 -0.16 6.94 -12.60
CA VAL A 226 -0.93 8.09 -12.13
C VAL A 226 -0.95 8.11 -10.62
N GLN A 227 -0.53 9.23 -10.03
CA GLN A 227 -0.51 9.40 -8.59
C GLN A 227 -1.94 9.39 -8.01
N TYR A 228 -2.14 8.65 -6.93
CA TYR A 228 -3.40 8.63 -6.20
C TYR A 228 -3.19 8.57 -4.68
N ALA A 229 -4.23 8.95 -3.96
CA ALA A 229 -4.40 8.66 -2.55
C ALA A 229 -5.84 8.22 -2.28
N ALA A 230 -6.06 7.50 -1.19
CA ALA A 230 -7.40 7.09 -0.78
C ALA A 230 -7.40 6.70 0.70
N GLU A 231 -8.58 6.61 1.30
CA GLU A 231 -8.79 5.88 2.54
C GLU A 231 -9.01 4.39 2.27
N TYR A 232 -8.57 3.58 3.24
CA TYR A 232 -8.79 2.14 3.28
C TYR A 232 -9.35 1.71 4.62
N TRP A 233 -10.54 1.12 4.61
CA TRP A 233 -11.25 0.70 5.82
C TRP A 233 -11.33 -0.81 5.88
N PHE A 234 -10.63 -1.43 6.82
CA PHE A 234 -10.49 -2.88 6.93
C PHE A 234 -11.38 -3.45 8.03
N TYR A 235 -12.11 -4.50 7.70
CA TYR A 235 -13.07 -5.16 8.59
C TYR A 235 -12.80 -6.66 8.68
N ASN A 236 -13.28 -7.29 9.76
CA ASN A 236 -13.27 -8.74 9.96
C ASN A 236 -14.42 -9.22 10.84
#